data_AF-A0A3N5PXP1-F1
#
_entry.id   AF-A0A3N5PXP1-F1
#
_cell.length_a   1.000
_cell.length_b   1.000
_cell.length_c   1.000
_cell.angle_alpha   90.00
_cell.angle_beta   90.00
_cell.angle_gamma   90.00
#
_symmetry.space_group_name_H-M   'P 1'
#
loop_
_entity.id
_entity.type
_entity.pdbx_description
1 polymer ?
#
loop_
_entity_poly.entity_id
_entity_poly.type
_entity_poly.pdbx_seq_one_letter_code
_entity_poly.pdbx_strand_id
1 'polypeptide(L)' 'MGLKRVWKSLGPGLVTGSSDDDPSGIATYSQAGAGFGLNLLWTAIFT' A
#
# COMPACT_ATOMS: atom_id res chain seq x y z
N MET A 1 5.10 25.85 6.35
CA MET A 1 4.80 24.73 7.27
C MET A 1 6.10 24.23 7.88
N GLY A 2 6.20 24.10 9.21
CA GLY A 2 7.45 23.67 9.87
C GLY A 2 7.59 22.14 9.96
N LEU A 3 8.82 21.63 9.87
CA LEU A 3 9.15 20.20 9.86
C LEU A 3 8.57 19.40 11.04
N LYS A 4 8.52 20.00 12.25
CA LYS A 4 7.90 19.39 13.44
C LYS A 4 6.40 19.10 13.27
N ARG A 5 5.68 19.91 12.49
CA ARG A 5 4.24 19.72 12.26
C ARG A 5 3.99 18.56 11.29
N VAL A 6 4.83 18.44 10.25
CA VAL A 6 4.78 17.32 9.29
C VAL A 6 5.01 15.99 10.00
N TRP A 7 6.04 15.90 10.85
CA TRP A 7 6.32 14.69 11.62
C TRP A 7 5.18 14.27 12.56
N LYS A 8 4.48 15.24 13.17
CA LYS A 8 3.30 14.95 14.00
C LYS A 8 2.09 14.48 13.19
N SER A 9 1.93 14.94 11.94
CA SER A 9 0.79 14.56 11.10
C SER A 9 0.97 13.22 10.39
N LEU A 10 2.21 12.71 10.27
CA LEU A 10 2.48 11.43 9.59
C LEU A 10 1.99 10.20 10.37
N GLY A 11 1.92 10.26 11.70
CA GLY A 11 1.61 9.10 12.55
C GLY A 11 0.36 8.31 12.15
N PRO A 12 -0.83 8.94 12.04
CA PRO A 12 -2.04 8.23 11.61
C PRO A 12 -1.93 7.64 10.20
N GLY A 13 -1.33 8.38 9.24
CA GLY A 13 -1.16 7.91 7.87
C GLY A 13 -0.21 6.71 7.75
N LEU A 14 0.84 6.66 8.59
CA LEU A 14 1.75 5.51 8.64
C LEU A 14 1.07 4.27 9.22
N VAL A 15 0.26 4.43 10.26
CA VAL A 15 -0.46 3.31 10.89
C VAL A 15 -1.52 2.76 9.92
N THR A 16 -2.33 3.63 9.32
CA THR A 16 -3.36 3.20 8.36
C THR A 16 -2.72 2.64 7.09
N GLY A 17 -1.66 3.25 6.55
CA GLY A 17 -0.96 2.74 5.37
C GLY A 17 -0.28 1.38 5.61
N SER A 18 0.23 1.12 6.82
CA SER A 18 0.78 -0.21 7.16
C SER A 18 -0.28 -1.33 7.19
N SER A 19 -1.57 -0.98 7.16
CA SER A 19 -2.66 -1.95 7.14
C SER A 19 -2.90 -2.57 5.75
N ASP A 20 -2.38 -1.97 4.67
CA ASP A 20 -2.55 -2.46 3.29
C ASP A 20 -1.66 -3.69 2.98
N ASP A 21 -0.61 -3.92 3.76
CA ASP A 21 0.30 -5.07 3.62
C ASP A 21 -0.20 -6.30 4.43
N ASP A 22 -1.51 -6.50 4.50
CA ASP A 22 -2.11 -7.60 5.23
C ASP A 22 -2.02 -8.94 4.46
N PRO A 23 -2.19 -10.09 5.14
CA PRO A 23 -2.10 -11.40 4.49
C PRO A 23 -3.07 -11.58 3.31
N SER A 24 -4.23 -10.93 3.32
CA SER A 24 -5.20 -11.02 2.24
C SER A 24 -4.76 -10.26 0.97
N GLY A 25 -4.14 -9.09 1.13
CA GLY A 25 -3.46 -8.36 0.05
C GLY A 25 -2.34 -9.20 -0.57
N ILE A 26 -1.47 -9.79 0.26
CA ILE A 26 -0.38 -10.67 -0.21
C ILE A 26 -0.92 -11.85 -1.02
N ALA A 27 -1.98 -12.53 -0.53
CA ALA A 27 -2.56 -13.66 -1.24
C ALA A 27 -3.18 -13.24 -2.59
N THR A 28 -3.91 -12.13 -2.61
CA THR A 28 -4.59 -11.61 -3.80
C THR A 28 -3.58 -11.20 -4.88
N TYR A 29 -2.56 -10.41 -4.51
CA TYR A 29 -1.52 -9.98 -5.45
C TYR A 29 -0.64 -11.13 -5.91
N SER A 30 -0.37 -12.13 -5.06
CA SER A 30 0.39 -13.32 -5.45
C SER A 30 -0.36 -14.16 -6.50
N GLN A 31 -1.67 -14.38 -6.30
CA GLN A 31 -2.50 -15.09 -7.27
C GLN A 31 -2.62 -14.30 -8.59
N ALA A 32 -2.86 -12.99 -8.50
CA ALA A 32 -2.92 -12.12 -9.67
C ALA A 32 -1.59 -12.09 -10.43
N GLY A 33 -0.46 -12.00 -9.73
CA GLY A 33 0.87 -12.04 -10.34
C GLY A 33 1.18 -13.37 -11.01
N ALA A 34 0.79 -14.49 -10.39
CA ALA A 34 0.94 -15.82 -10.98
C ALA A 34 0.09 -16.00 -12.25
N GLY A 35 -1.10 -15.41 -12.30
CA GLY A 35 -2.01 -15.52 -13.46
C GLY A 35 -1.74 -14.51 -14.58
N PHE A 36 -1.34 -13.28 -14.25
CA PHE A 36 -1.30 -12.16 -15.19
C PHE A 36 0.10 -11.55 -15.37
N GLY A 37 1.11 -12.02 -14.64
CA GLY A 37 2.45 -11.42 -14.64
C GLY A 37 2.38 -9.94 -14.25
N LEU A 38 3.06 -9.08 -15.01
CA LEU A 38 3.12 -7.64 -14.75
C LEU A 38 1.97 -6.83 -15.40
N ASN A 39 1.07 -7.49 -16.12
CA ASN A 39 0.04 -6.79 -16.91
C ASN A 39 -0.96 -5.99 -16.08
N LEU A 40 -1.09 -6.31 -14.78
CA LEU A 40 -1.97 -5.62 -13.84
C LEU A 40 -1.22 -4.70 -12.87
N LEU A 41 0.10 -4.55 -12.98
CA LEU A 41 0.88 -3.76 -12.01
C LEU A 41 0.42 -2.29 -11.93
N TRP A 42 -0.16 -1.76 -13.01
CA TRP A 42 -0.68 -0.40 -13.06
C TRP A 42 -1.86 -0.16 -12.10
N THR A 43 -2.58 -1.21 -11.68
CA THR A 43 -3.72 -1.04 -10.76
C THR A 43 -3.26 -0.67 -9.35
N ALA A 44 -2.02 -0.98 -8.98
CA ALA A 44 -1.45 -0.68 -7.65
C ALA A 44 -1.38 0.81 -7.33
N ILE A 45 -1.55 1.70 -8.33
CA ILE A 45 -1.64 3.16 -8.11
C ILE A 45 -3.02 3.57 -7.58
N PHE A 46 -4.03 2.72 -7.78
CA PHE A 46 -5.44 3.01 -7.50
C PHE A 46 -6.04 2.21 -6.34
N THR A 47 -5.24 1.36 -5.70
CA THR A 47 -5.60 0.58 -4.51
C THR A 47 -4.91 1.18 -3.32
#